data_AF-M5RL07-F1
#
_entry.id   AF-M5RL07-F1
#
_cell.length_a   1.000
_cell.length_b   1.000
_cell.length_c   1.000
_cell.angle_alpha   90.00
_cell.angle_beta   90.00
_cell.angle_gamma   90.00
#
_symmetry.space_group_name_H-M   'P 1'
#
loop_
_entity.id
_entity.type
_entity.pdbx_description
1 polymer ?
#
loop_
_entity_poly.entity_id
_entity_poly.type
_entity_poly.pdbx_seq_one_letter_code
_entity_poly.pdbx_strand_id
1 'polypeptide(L)' 'MPTLSICKPKATPPAHPISVDVLQPPQQNPVQYMVDVISRGAQVEGPLSPEISRIGQQIVDTAVQSAQQRATLPLLD' A
#
# COMPACT_ATOMS: atom_id res chain seq x y z
N MET A 1 18.87 13.53 5.35
CA MET A 1 18.17 12.35 5.90
C MET A 1 16.70 12.69 5.94
N PRO A 2 15.83 12.02 5.16
CA PRO A 2 14.40 12.25 5.23
C PRO A 2 13.87 11.85 6.61
N THR A 3 12.79 12.51 7.02
CA THR A 3 12.25 12.39 8.36
C THR A 3 10.75 12.18 8.27
N LEU A 4 10.23 11.15 8.94
CA LEU A 4 8.79 10.93 9.10
C LEU A 4 8.35 11.39 10.48
N SER A 5 7.23 12.11 10.55
CA SER A 5 6.60 12.51 11.80
C SER A 5 5.58 11.47 12.24
N ILE A 6 5.81 10.82 13.37
CA ILE A 6 4.90 9.78 13.88
C ILE A 6 4.01 10.34 15.00
N CYS A 7 2.69 10.24 14.82
CA CYS A 7 1.69 10.55 15.84
C CYS A 7 1.15 9.27 16.49
N LYS A 8 1.08 9.21 17.83
CA LYS A 8 0.36 8.14 18.55
C LYS A 8 -1.11 8.55 18.80
N PRO A 9 -2.08 7.60 18.86
CA PRO A 9 -3.47 7.97 19.04
C PRO A 9 -3.79 8.61 20.41
N LYS A 10 -4.50 9.74 20.32
CA LYS A 10 -5.39 10.48 21.25
C LYS A 10 -4.96 10.85 22.68
N ALA A 11 -3.76 10.54 23.17
CA ALA A 11 -3.34 11.05 24.50
C ALA A 11 -1.81 11.16 24.73
N THR A 12 -1.00 11.48 23.73
CA THR A 12 0.47 11.52 23.87
C THR A 12 1.10 12.63 22.99
N PRO A 13 2.35 13.05 23.26
CA PRO A 13 2.92 14.37 22.93
C PRO A 13 3.00 14.68 21.42
N PRO A 14 3.34 15.93 21.03
CA PRO A 14 3.50 16.32 19.63
C PRO A 14 4.37 15.35 18.83
N ALA A 15 4.01 15.20 17.55
CA ALA A 15 4.73 14.34 16.61
C ALA A 15 6.23 14.66 16.66
N HIS A 16 7.05 13.63 16.77
CA HIS A 16 8.49 13.79 16.80
C HIS A 16 9.11 13.25 15.50
N PRO A 17 10.18 13.90 15.01
CA PRO A 17 10.88 13.48 13.81
C PRO A 17 11.63 12.16 14.04
N ILE A 18 11.46 11.20 13.12
CA ILE A 18 12.26 9.97 13.07
C ILE A 18 13.00 9.93 11.73
N SER A 19 14.32 9.77 11.79
CA SER A 19 15.18 9.61 10.61
C SER A 19 14.83 8.31 9.89
N VAL A 20 14.69 8.38 8.57
CA VAL A 20 14.43 7.21 7.72
C VAL A 20 15.40 7.16 6.55
N ASP A 21 15.54 5.99 5.97
CA ASP A 21 16.38 5.78 4.79
C ASP A 21 15.77 6.42 3.55
N VAL A 22 16.64 6.85 2.63
CA VAL A 22 16.24 7.30 1.31
C VAL A 22 16.06 6.08 0.42
N LEU A 23 14.84 5.87 -0.11
CA LEU A 23 14.60 4.84 -1.12
C LEU A 23 15.49 5.08 -2.34
N GLN A 24 16.16 4.03 -2.80
CA GLN A 24 17.04 4.07 -3.97
C GLN A 24 16.29 3.60 -5.22
N PRO A 25 16.66 4.08 -6.42
CA PRO A 25 16.14 3.51 -7.67
C PRO A 25 16.40 2.00 -7.72
N PRO A 26 15.47 1.19 -8.26
CA PRO A 26 14.20 1.56 -8.91
C PRO A 26 12.98 1.49 -7.95
N GLN A 27 13.20 1.50 -6.64
CA GLN A 27 12.16 1.22 -5.63
C GLN A 27 11.49 2.50 -5.09
N GLN A 28 11.73 3.65 -5.71
CA GLN A 28 11.23 4.93 -5.21
C GLN A 28 9.75 5.15 -5.52
N ASN A 29 9.23 4.50 -6.57
CA ASN A 29 7.82 4.57 -6.95
C ASN A 29 7.41 3.40 -7.87
N PRO A 30 6.11 3.16 -8.04
CA PRO A 30 5.59 2.08 -8.89
C PRO A 30 6.06 2.11 -10.36
N VAL A 31 6.26 3.31 -10.92
CA VAL A 31 6.65 3.47 -12.33
C VAL A 31 8.09 3.01 -12.54
N GLN A 32 9.02 3.44 -11.68
CA GLN A 32 10.41 2.97 -11.74
C GLN A 32 10.49 1.46 -11.59
N TYR A 33 9.75 0.89 -10.64
CA TYR A 33 9.68 -0.54 -10.42
C TYR A 33 9.21 -1.28 -11.69
N MET A 34 8.13 -0.81 -12.33
CA MET A 34 7.63 -1.46 -13.55
C MET A 34 8.59 -1.36 -14.72
N VAL A 35 9.23 -0.20 -14.94
CA VAL A 35 10.25 -0.05 -16.00
C VAL A 35 11.38 -1.07 -15.79
N ASP A 36 11.82 -1.23 -14.56
CA ASP A 36 12.90 -2.15 -14.18
C ASP A 36 12.50 -3.64 -14.35
N VAL A 37 11.29 -4.02 -13.91
CA VAL A 37 10.76 -5.39 -14.11
C VAL A 37 10.68 -5.74 -15.59
N ILE A 38 10.12 -4.85 -16.41
CA ILE A 38 10.00 -5.04 -17.87
C ILE A 38 11.38 -5.17 -18.50
N SER A 39 12.32 -4.28 -18.13
CA SER A 39 13.67 -4.27 -18.71
C SER A 39 14.45 -5.54 -18.41
N ARG A 40 14.24 -6.15 -17.24
CA ARG A 40 14.90 -7.41 -16.86
C ARG A 40 14.14 -8.66 -17.28
N GLY A 41 12.94 -8.54 -17.85
CA GLY A 41 12.06 -9.68 -18.13
C GLY A 41 11.66 -10.45 -16.87
N ALA A 42 11.57 -9.77 -15.74
CA ALA A 42 11.19 -10.37 -14.45
C ALA A 42 9.67 -10.45 -14.29
N GLN A 43 9.20 -11.15 -13.25
CA GLN A 43 7.79 -11.16 -12.86
C GLN A 43 7.46 -9.98 -11.94
N VAL A 44 6.21 -9.50 -12.04
CA VAL A 44 5.68 -8.43 -11.18
C VAL A 44 5.30 -9.04 -9.83
N GLU A 45 5.79 -8.44 -8.75
CA GLU A 45 5.64 -8.89 -7.38
C GLU A 45 5.11 -7.76 -6.48
N GLY A 46 4.75 -8.13 -5.24
CA GLY A 46 4.35 -7.17 -4.22
C GLY A 46 3.00 -6.50 -4.53
N PRO A 47 2.81 -5.23 -4.12
CA PRO A 47 1.52 -4.53 -4.23
C PRO A 47 0.96 -4.39 -5.65
N LEU A 48 1.81 -4.53 -6.67
CA LEU A 48 1.42 -4.42 -8.08
C LEU A 48 1.20 -5.78 -8.74
N SER A 49 1.43 -6.89 -8.04
CA SER A 49 1.17 -8.22 -8.61
C SER A 49 -0.33 -8.38 -8.87
N PRO A 50 -0.73 -9.17 -9.89
CA PRO A 50 -2.15 -9.41 -10.17
C PRO A 50 -2.89 -10.05 -8.99
N GLU A 51 -2.23 -10.95 -8.27
CA GLU A 51 -2.78 -11.63 -7.09
C GLU A 51 -3.13 -10.62 -5.98
N ILE A 52 -2.17 -9.77 -5.59
CA ILE A 52 -2.39 -8.77 -4.52
C ILE A 52 -3.37 -7.69 -4.98
N SER A 53 -3.28 -7.27 -6.24
CA SER A 53 -4.22 -6.28 -6.82
C SER A 53 -5.66 -6.80 -6.80
N ARG A 54 -5.87 -8.10 -7.08
CA ARG A 54 -7.19 -8.72 -7.00
C ARG A 54 -7.74 -8.71 -5.57
N ILE A 55 -6.91 -9.04 -4.58
CA ILE A 55 -7.31 -8.98 -3.16
C ILE A 55 -7.72 -7.55 -2.79
N GLY A 56 -6.95 -6.55 -3.21
CA GLY A 56 -7.29 -5.14 -2.99
C GLY A 56 -8.65 -4.75 -3.59
N GLN A 57 -8.92 -5.19 -4.82
CA GLN A 57 -10.21 -4.96 -5.47
C GLN A 57 -11.37 -5.62 -4.70
N GLN A 58 -11.21 -6.90 -4.33
CA GLN A 58 -12.22 -7.63 -3.56
C GLN A 58 -12.56 -6.90 -2.24
N ILE A 59 -11.56 -6.35 -1.55
CA ILE A 59 -11.76 -5.58 -0.32
C ILE A 59 -12.60 -4.33 -0.59
N VAL A 60 -12.26 -3.56 -1.63
CA VAL A 60 -12.98 -2.33 -1.99
C VAL A 60 -14.43 -2.66 -2.36
N ASP A 61 -14.64 -3.65 -3.21
CA ASP A 61 -15.97 -4.05 -3.66
C ASP A 61 -16.82 -4.58 -2.49
N THR A 62 -16.22 -5.36 -1.59
CA THR A 62 -16.88 -5.86 -0.37
C THR A 62 -17.27 -4.70 0.55
N ALA A 63 -16.40 -3.70 0.70
CA ALA A 63 -16.68 -2.52 1.53
C ALA A 63 -17.86 -1.70 0.97
N VAL A 64 -17.94 -1.53 -0.36
CA VAL A 64 -19.07 -0.87 -1.02
C VAL A 64 -20.38 -1.61 -0.73
N GLN A 65 -20.40 -2.94 -0.89
CA GLN A 65 -21.60 -3.73 -0.60
C GLN A 65 -21.96 -3.72 0.89
N SER A 66 -20.96 -3.83 1.76
CA SER A 66 -21.14 -3.80 3.21
C SER A 66 -21.79 -2.48 3.67
N ALA A 67 -21.35 -1.35 3.11
CA ALA A 67 -21.93 -0.04 3.40
C ALA A 67 -23.41 0.05 2.99
N GLN A 68 -23.77 -0.51 1.83
CA GLN A 68 -25.14 -0.54 1.34
C GLN A 68 -26.05 -1.41 2.21
N GLN A 69 -25.55 -2.57 2.64
CA GLN A 69 -26.32 -3.55 3.43
C GLN A 69 -26.30 -3.26 4.94
N ARG A 70 -25.42 -2.36 5.39
CA ARG A 70 -25.18 -2.04 6.82
C ARG A 70 -24.87 -3.29 7.65
N ALA A 71 -24.16 -4.24 7.04
CA ALA A 71 -23.79 -5.51 7.64
C ALA A 71 -22.35 -5.85 7.26
N THR A 72 -21.65 -6.56 8.15
CA THR A 72 -20.34 -7.13 7.82
C THR A 72 -20.53 -8.28 6.83
N LEU A 73 -19.79 -8.23 5.73
CA LEU A 73 -19.84 -9.24 4.66
C LEU A 73 -18.52 -10.02 4.60
N PRO A 74 -18.55 -11.30 4.18
CA PRO A 74 -17.33 -12.01 3.80
C PRO A 74 -16.69 -11.33 2.57
N LEU A 75 -15.39 -11.58 2.37
CA LEU A 75 -14.67 -11.09 1.20
C LEU A 75 -15.30 -11.66 -0.08
N LEU A 76 -15.53 -10.80 -1.07
CA LEU A 76 -16.01 -11.20 -2.39
C LEU A 76 -14.93 -11.90 -3.20
N ASP A 77 -15.36 -12.72 -4.17
CA ASP A 77 -14.47 -13.51 -5.04
C ASP A 77 -13.84 -12.73 -6.20
#